data_AF-A0A8J6XS80-F1
#
_entry.id   AF-A0A8J6XS80-F1
#
_cell.length_a   1.000
_cell.length_b   1.000
_cell.length_c   1.000
_cell.angle_alpha   90.00
_cell.angle_beta   90.00
_cell.angle_gamma   90.00
#
_symmetry.space_group_name_H-M   'P 1'
#
loop_
_entity.id
_entity.type
_entity.pdbx_description
1 polymer ?
#
loop_
_entity_poly.entity_id
_entity_poly.type
_entity_poly.pdbx_seq_one_letter_code
_entity_poly.pdbx_strand_id
1 'polypeptide(L)'
;MSDRPETGAGKPMESHSIQDLEELCKVHSISLELIRRSHNLDDLLDVVLDELENRLAEIPGHALGNRGESMGDVHDTARLKALVTFTSQAAELKVKAEFNRELQSALDAAEADRERLDGVMASIAAGIAILDRDGKIVSVNNAMAGLVGRDIESLEGDTVDSWVGKVEAGGDGEIQTRVPGEGLRVRLISRRNLKGTAGGEVLMMNDITERDRIVQERHYKEKMHGLMQTIGMLTHQINNPLTSLLGRAQILRMKSEGNEDVLKAAGVIEESARRIAGLIQDLSELVKIGDREELEDMIDRGLEPGQIDRRKP
;
A
#
# COMPACT_ATOMS: atom_id res chain seq x y z
N MET A 1 93.24 -11.35 55.57
CA MET A 1 93.72 -10.12 54.89
C MET A 1 92.53 -9.62 54.08
N SER A 2 91.78 -8.66 54.65
CA SER A 2 91.84 -7.22 54.31
C SER A 2 91.44 -6.96 52.86
N ASP A 3 90.47 -6.12 52.50
CA ASP A 3 89.83 -5.00 53.21
C ASP A 3 88.47 -4.69 52.57
N ARG A 4 87.52 -4.21 53.39
CA ARG A 4 86.47 -3.27 52.94
C ARG A 4 87.05 -1.86 52.94
N PRO A 5 86.64 -1.00 52.00
CA PRO A 5 85.66 0.06 52.34
C PRO A 5 84.71 0.31 51.14
N GLU A 6 83.66 1.11 51.11
CA GLU A 6 82.78 1.82 52.03
C GLU A 6 81.59 2.28 51.16
N THR A 7 80.46 2.54 51.81
CA THR A 7 79.19 3.00 51.25
C THR A 7 79.26 4.42 50.66
N GLY A 8 78.86 4.59 49.40
CA GLY A 8 78.58 5.88 48.77
C GLY A 8 77.08 6.02 48.48
N ALA A 9 76.45 7.02 49.11
CA ALA A 9 75.01 7.24 49.22
C ALA A 9 74.25 7.37 47.89
N GLY A 10 73.02 6.84 47.88
CA GLY A 10 72.01 7.11 46.85
C GLY A 10 71.62 8.59 46.83
N LYS A 11 71.55 9.17 45.63
CA LYS A 11 70.84 10.43 45.39
C LYS A 11 69.33 10.13 45.28
N PRO A 12 68.44 10.93 45.89
CA PRO A 12 67.01 10.71 45.81
C PRO A 12 66.53 11.17 44.44
N MET A 13 66.00 10.26 43.63
CA MET A 13 65.33 10.58 42.37
C MET A 13 63.91 10.00 42.41
N GLU A 14 63.08 10.41 43.36
CA GLU A 14 61.77 9.76 43.54
C GLU A 14 60.64 10.63 44.13
N SER A 15 60.81 11.95 44.34
CA SER A 15 59.72 12.80 44.86
C SER A 15 58.88 13.50 43.78
N HIS A 16 59.50 13.95 42.68
CA HIS A 16 58.80 14.75 41.66
C HIS A 16 57.96 13.89 40.68
N SER A 17 58.40 12.67 40.35
CA SER A 17 57.66 11.79 39.43
C SER A 17 56.35 11.26 40.03
N ILE A 18 56.24 11.19 41.35
CA ILE A 18 55.03 10.71 42.06
C ILE A 18 54.00 11.84 42.16
N GLN A 19 54.43 13.08 42.42
CA GLN A 19 53.55 14.25 42.41
C GLN A 19 52.93 14.51 41.03
N ASP A 20 53.71 14.38 39.96
CA ASP A 20 53.21 14.54 38.59
C ASP A 20 52.19 13.46 38.21
N LEU A 21 52.36 12.23 38.72
CA LEU A 21 51.41 11.11 38.57
C LEU A 21 50.13 11.32 39.39
N GLU A 22 50.24 11.85 40.61
CA GLU A 22 49.09 12.18 41.45
C GLU A 22 48.27 13.35 40.88
N GLU A 23 48.91 14.35 40.28
CA GLU A 23 48.22 15.43 39.56
C GLU A 23 47.52 14.91 38.30
N LEU A 24 48.17 14.04 37.52
CA LEU A 24 47.55 13.37 36.36
C LEU A 24 46.34 12.52 36.76
N CYS A 25 46.43 11.78 37.86
CA CYS A 25 45.30 11.00 38.38
C CYS A 25 44.16 11.89 38.89
N LYS A 26 44.47 13.03 39.53
CA LYS A 26 43.45 14.01 39.96
C LYS A 26 42.73 14.62 38.77
N VAL A 27 43.46 15.07 37.74
CA VAL A 27 42.87 15.61 36.52
C VAL A 27 42.01 14.55 35.83
N HIS A 28 42.49 13.30 35.73
CA HIS A 28 41.73 12.19 35.17
C HIS A 28 40.42 11.90 35.93
N SER A 29 40.46 11.95 37.27
CA SER A 29 39.26 11.75 38.09
C SER A 29 38.24 12.88 37.95
N ILE A 30 38.69 14.14 37.80
CA ILE A 30 37.82 15.29 37.59
C ILE A 30 37.18 15.23 36.19
N SER A 31 37.94 14.86 35.16
CA SER A 31 37.41 14.64 33.82
C SER A 31 36.34 13.53 33.79
N LEU A 32 36.56 12.43 34.52
CA LEU A 32 35.58 11.34 34.63
C LEU A 32 34.32 11.76 35.42
N GLU A 33 34.46 12.59 36.45
CA GLU A 33 33.34 13.15 37.23
C GLU A 33 32.48 14.11 36.38
N LEU A 34 33.13 14.92 35.53
CA LEU A 34 32.46 15.83 34.58
C LEU A 34 31.71 15.05 33.49
N ILE A 35 32.35 14.03 32.91
CA ILE A 35 31.75 13.12 31.91
C ILE A 35 30.53 12.39 32.48
N ARG A 36 30.55 12.03 33.78
CA ARG A 36 29.41 11.38 34.44
C ARG A 36 28.24 12.30 34.75
N ARG A 37 28.45 13.62 34.84
CA ARG A 37 27.40 14.59 35.23
C ARG A 37 26.77 15.33 34.06
N SER A 38 27.43 15.44 32.91
CA SER A 38 26.85 16.15 31.77
C SER A 38 25.88 15.28 30.98
N HIS A 39 24.65 15.75 30.81
CA HIS A 39 23.61 15.12 30.00
C HIS A 39 23.65 15.59 28.53
N ASN A 40 24.64 16.39 28.15
CA ASN A 40 24.83 16.88 26.79
C ASN A 40 26.32 16.85 26.42
N LEU A 41 26.68 16.00 25.45
CA LEU A 41 28.07 15.68 25.12
C LEU A 41 28.78 16.83 24.36
N ASP A 42 28.00 17.65 23.66
CA ASP A 42 28.51 18.81 22.91
C ASP A 42 28.99 19.92 23.86
N ASP A 43 28.20 20.27 24.88
CA ASP A 43 28.58 21.28 25.89
C ASP A 43 29.84 20.87 26.66
N LEU A 44 30.02 19.57 26.91
CA LEU A 44 31.19 19.05 27.61
C LEU A 44 32.44 19.08 26.73
N LEU A 45 32.28 18.82 25.42
CA LEU A 45 33.38 18.90 24.46
C LEU A 45 33.81 20.35 24.26
N ASP A 46 32.86 21.29 24.14
CA ASP A 46 33.15 22.72 24.00
C ASP A 46 33.83 23.27 25.26
N VAL A 47 33.36 22.90 26.45
CA VAL A 47 34.00 23.30 27.72
C VAL A 47 35.42 22.74 27.86
N VAL A 48 35.67 21.50 27.40
CA VAL A 48 37.01 20.90 27.42
C VAL A 48 37.92 21.57 26.40
N LEU A 49 37.41 21.91 25.21
CA LEU A 49 38.18 22.62 24.18
C LEU A 49 38.52 24.06 24.61
N ASP A 50 37.58 24.80 25.20
CA ASP A 50 37.78 26.16 25.70
C ASP A 50 38.80 26.21 26.85
N GLU A 51 38.73 25.26 27.79
CA GLU A 51 39.69 25.16 28.90
C GLU A 51 41.11 24.83 28.39
N LEU A 52 41.20 24.03 27.32
CA LEU A 52 42.49 23.71 26.68
C LEU A 52 43.06 24.90 25.91
N GLU A 53 42.23 25.67 25.22
CA GLU A 53 42.65 26.86 24.48
C GLU A 53 43.13 27.97 25.43
N ASN A 54 42.41 28.20 26.53
CA ASN A 54 42.83 29.13 27.58
C ASN A 54 44.16 28.72 28.22
N ARG A 55 44.35 27.43 28.53
CA ARG A 55 45.63 26.94 29.10
C ARG A 55 46.79 27.00 28.12
N LEU A 56 46.53 26.88 26.82
CA LEU A 56 47.53 27.08 25.77
C LEU A 56 47.94 28.55 25.65
N ALA A 57 47.00 29.48 25.82
CA ALA A 57 47.25 30.92 25.82
C ALA A 57 48.05 31.40 27.05
N GLU A 58 47.98 30.68 28.17
CA GLU A 58 48.76 30.98 29.39
C GLU A 58 50.24 30.55 29.30
N ILE A 59 50.66 29.82 28.27
CA ILE A 59 52.06 29.39 28.10
C ILE A 59 52.88 30.58 27.55
N PRO A 60 53.89 31.11 28.28
CA PRO A 60 54.66 32.24 27.81
C PRO A 60 55.46 31.87 26.55
N GLY A 61 55.34 32.67 25.49
CA GLY A 61 55.99 32.46 24.19
C GLY A 61 57.54 32.52 24.17
N HIS A 62 58.21 32.33 25.30
CA HIS A 62 59.66 32.35 25.44
C HIS A 62 60.30 30.95 25.40
N ALA A 63 59.51 29.87 25.41
CA ALA A 63 60.02 28.50 25.36
C ALA A 63 60.41 28.01 23.94
N LEU A 64 60.34 28.85 22.91
CA LEU A 64 60.65 28.50 21.52
C LEU A 64 61.96 29.10 20.98
N GLY A 65 62.80 29.69 21.83
CA GLY A 65 64.01 30.40 21.38
C GLY A 65 65.28 30.09 22.17
N ASN A 66 66.11 29.20 21.61
CA ASN A 66 67.58 29.14 21.73
C ASN A 66 68.21 29.15 23.15
N ARG A 67 68.67 27.98 23.62
CA ARG A 67 70.11 27.65 23.89
C ARG A 67 70.28 26.40 24.76
N GLY A 68 71.07 25.45 24.24
CA GLY A 68 72.26 24.90 24.91
C GLY A 68 72.13 24.17 26.25
N GLU A 69 72.36 22.86 26.18
CA GLU A 69 72.97 21.98 27.19
C GLU A 69 72.13 21.44 28.37
N SER A 70 71.87 20.13 28.25
CA SER A 70 71.88 19.10 29.30
C SER A 70 70.83 19.13 30.41
N MET A 71 70.06 18.02 30.47
CA MET A 71 69.27 17.56 31.62
C MET A 71 67.95 18.30 31.90
N GLY A 72 67.07 18.37 30.89
CA GLY A 72 65.65 18.77 31.03
C GLY A 72 64.70 18.24 29.93
N ASP A 73 65.23 17.58 28.91
CA ASP A 73 64.56 17.38 27.62
C ASP A 73 63.49 16.26 27.62
N VAL A 74 63.62 15.27 28.51
CA VAL A 74 62.76 14.08 28.54
C VAL A 74 61.38 14.37 29.14
N HIS A 75 61.28 15.30 30.10
CA HIS A 75 60.00 15.68 30.70
C HIS A 75 59.19 16.61 29.79
N ASP A 76 59.83 17.54 29.09
CA ASP A 76 59.13 18.42 28.14
C ASP A 76 58.65 17.65 26.90
N THR A 77 59.46 16.71 26.38
CA THR A 77 59.01 15.81 25.32
C THR A 77 57.92 14.83 25.77
N ALA A 78 57.96 14.33 27.01
CA ALA A 78 56.89 13.48 27.55
C ALA A 78 55.57 14.24 27.71
N ARG A 79 55.60 15.50 28.18
CA ARG A 79 54.42 16.36 28.31
C ARG A 79 53.85 16.76 26.96
N LEU A 80 54.68 17.13 25.99
CA LEU A 80 54.23 17.40 24.61
C LEU A 80 53.61 16.14 23.97
N LYS A 81 54.23 14.97 24.17
CA LYS A 81 53.72 13.71 23.61
C LYS A 81 52.37 13.32 24.21
N ALA A 82 52.18 13.55 25.52
CA ALA A 82 50.88 13.37 26.17
C ALA A 82 49.84 14.32 25.57
N LEU A 83 50.16 15.62 25.46
CA LEU A 83 49.25 16.61 24.90
C LEU A 83 48.82 16.27 23.46
N VAL A 84 49.77 15.91 22.59
CA VAL A 84 49.49 15.50 21.20
C VAL A 84 48.66 14.22 21.13
N THR A 85 48.90 13.27 22.03
CA THR A 85 48.10 12.03 22.09
C THR A 85 46.67 12.33 22.53
N PHE A 86 46.48 13.19 23.52
CA PHE A 86 45.16 13.61 23.99
C PHE A 86 44.40 14.42 22.94
N THR A 87 45.04 15.37 22.24
CA THR A 87 44.38 16.13 21.17
C THR A 87 43.99 15.24 19.98
N SER A 88 44.83 14.26 19.64
CA SER A 88 44.50 13.26 18.61
C SER A 88 43.29 12.41 19.01
N GLN A 89 43.25 11.92 20.26
CA GLN A 89 42.12 11.13 20.75
C GLN A 89 40.83 11.96 20.87
N ALA A 90 40.92 13.22 21.30
CA ALA A 90 39.76 14.11 21.34
C ALA A 90 39.20 14.39 19.94
N ALA A 91 40.07 14.58 18.94
CA ALA A 91 39.66 14.74 17.56
C ALA A 91 38.99 13.47 16.99
N GLU A 92 39.54 12.28 17.27
CA GLU A 92 38.94 11.00 16.86
C GLU A 92 37.55 10.79 17.50
N LEU A 93 37.41 11.11 18.78
CA LEU A 93 36.12 11.02 19.48
C LEU A 93 35.09 11.99 18.90
N LYS A 94 35.50 13.21 18.54
CA LYS A 94 34.62 14.19 17.88
C LYS A 94 34.11 13.68 16.53
N VAL A 95 35.00 13.22 15.66
CA VAL A 95 34.63 12.67 14.35
C VAL A 95 33.71 11.45 14.50
N LYS A 96 33.97 10.58 15.47
CA LYS A 96 33.11 9.42 15.75
C LYS A 96 31.74 9.82 16.27
N ALA A 97 31.65 10.85 17.10
CA ALA A 97 30.38 11.37 17.62
C ALA A 97 29.55 12.00 16.50
N GLU A 98 30.17 12.78 15.61
CA GLU A 98 29.53 13.36 14.43
C GLU A 98 29.01 12.27 13.50
N PHE A 99 29.83 11.27 13.17
CA PHE A 99 29.42 10.14 12.33
C PHE A 99 28.26 9.34 12.92
N ASN A 100 28.29 9.05 14.24
CA ASN A 100 27.18 8.36 14.90
C ASN A 100 25.89 9.20 14.89
N ARG A 101 25.99 10.53 15.00
CA ARG A 101 24.83 11.43 14.92
C ARG A 101 24.24 11.44 13.52
N GLU A 102 25.08 11.52 12.49
CA GLU A 102 24.64 11.42 11.10
C GLU A 102 23.98 10.07 10.82
N LEU A 103 24.57 8.98 11.30
CA LEU A 103 24.02 7.63 11.15
C LEU A 103 22.66 7.50 11.85
N GLN A 104 22.53 8.02 13.07
CA GLN A 104 21.27 7.98 13.81
C GLN A 104 20.20 8.79 13.07
N SER A 105 20.53 10.00 12.61
CA SER A 105 19.59 10.82 11.84
C SER A 105 19.16 10.14 10.53
N ALA A 106 20.06 9.43 9.86
CA ALA A 106 19.74 8.66 8.66
C ALA A 106 18.85 7.45 8.97
N LEU A 107 19.07 6.78 10.10
CA LEU A 107 18.25 5.67 10.56
C LEU A 107 16.83 6.15 10.90
N ASP A 108 16.70 7.21 11.69
CA ASP A 108 15.41 7.79 12.08
C ASP A 108 14.61 8.23 10.85
N ALA A 109 15.27 8.84 9.86
CA ALA A 109 14.63 9.23 8.60
C ALA A 109 14.15 8.01 7.80
N ALA A 110 14.94 6.94 7.73
CA ALA A 110 14.57 5.71 7.05
C ALA A 110 13.42 4.98 7.75
N GLU A 111 13.40 4.98 9.08
CA GLU A 111 12.30 4.44 9.89
C GLU A 111 11.01 5.22 9.67
N ALA A 112 11.07 6.56 9.68
CA ALA A 112 9.91 7.41 9.41
C ALA A 112 9.34 7.21 7.99
N ASP A 113 10.21 7.08 6.98
CA ASP A 113 9.78 6.79 5.61
C ASP A 113 9.13 5.40 5.51
N ARG A 114 9.68 4.41 6.22
CA ARG A 114 9.11 3.06 6.29
C ARG A 114 7.72 3.07 6.93
N GLU A 115 7.57 3.68 8.10
CA GLU A 115 6.28 3.81 8.78
C GLU A 115 5.23 4.50 7.90
N ARG A 116 5.66 5.53 7.16
CA ARG A 116 4.79 6.22 6.20
C ARG A 116 4.32 5.31 5.08
N LEU A 117 5.22 4.53 4.48
CA LEU A 117 4.88 3.58 3.43
C LEU A 117 3.94 2.49 3.95
N ASP A 118 4.21 1.94 5.13
CA ASP A 118 3.36 0.94 5.77
C ASP A 118 1.97 1.51 6.07
N GLY A 119 1.89 2.77 6.53
CA GLY A 119 0.63 3.48 6.75
C GLY A 119 -0.17 3.69 5.46
N VAL A 120 0.48 4.08 4.36
CA VAL A 120 -0.17 4.19 3.04
C VAL A 120 -0.70 2.84 2.60
N MET A 121 0.11 1.79 2.66
CA MET A 121 -0.26 0.43 2.26
C MET A 121 -1.43 -0.14 3.09
N ALA A 122 -1.47 0.16 4.39
CA ALA A 122 -2.56 -0.24 5.28
C ALA A 122 -3.86 0.56 5.06
N SER A 123 -3.76 1.82 4.61
CA SER A 123 -4.93 2.66 4.33
C SER A 123 -5.67 2.31 3.04
N ILE A 124 -5.00 1.63 2.11
CA ILE A 124 -5.59 1.25 0.82
C ILE A 124 -6.52 0.05 1.02
N ALA A 125 -7.80 0.22 0.64
CA ALA A 125 -8.81 -0.83 0.71
C ALA A 125 -8.59 -1.96 -0.31
N ALA A 126 -7.80 -1.71 -1.36
CA ALA A 126 -7.36 -2.73 -2.31
C ALA A 126 -6.33 -3.65 -1.66
N GLY A 127 -6.41 -4.95 -1.95
CA GLY A 127 -5.36 -5.89 -1.57
C GLY A 127 -4.09 -5.61 -2.37
N ILE A 128 -2.96 -5.45 -1.70
CA ILE A 128 -1.65 -5.27 -2.34
C ILE A 128 -0.70 -6.36 -1.86
N ALA A 129 0.01 -6.98 -2.81
CA ALA A 129 1.12 -7.88 -2.56
C ALA A 129 2.34 -7.44 -3.37
N ILE A 130 3.51 -7.46 -2.75
CA ILE A 130 4.81 -7.26 -3.40
C ILE A 130 5.42 -8.63 -3.64
N LEU A 131 5.91 -8.85 -4.86
CA LEU A 131 6.50 -10.09 -5.31
C LEU A 131 7.97 -9.89 -5.65
N ASP A 132 8.79 -10.90 -5.39
CA ASP A 132 10.16 -10.97 -5.90
C ASP A 132 10.20 -11.35 -7.39
N ARG A 133 11.41 -11.54 -7.93
CA ARG A 133 11.62 -11.88 -9.35
C ARG A 133 11.16 -13.29 -9.72
N ASP A 134 11.02 -14.17 -8.72
CA ASP A 134 10.58 -15.55 -8.88
C ASP A 134 9.06 -15.69 -8.63
N GLY A 135 8.35 -14.59 -8.39
CA GLY A 135 6.91 -14.57 -8.14
C GLY A 135 6.52 -14.99 -6.73
N LYS A 136 7.45 -14.97 -5.77
CA LYS A 136 7.13 -15.21 -4.35
C LYS A 136 6.72 -13.92 -3.67
N ILE A 137 5.77 -14.05 -2.76
CA ILE A 137 5.23 -12.93 -2.00
C ILE A 137 6.26 -12.51 -0.94
N VAL A 138 6.72 -11.26 -1.03
CA VAL A 138 7.66 -10.64 -0.08
C VAL A 138 6.91 -9.87 1.01
N SER A 139 5.76 -9.28 0.67
CA SER A 139 4.96 -8.49 1.60
C SER A 139 3.51 -8.40 1.12
N VAL A 140 2.57 -8.33 2.06
CA VAL A 140 1.14 -8.13 1.79
C VAL A 140 0.54 -7.10 2.76
N ASN A 141 -0.46 -6.35 2.31
CA ASN A 141 -1.25 -5.52 3.22
C ASN A 141 -2.43 -6.30 3.85
N ASN A 142 -3.04 -5.72 4.88
CA ASN A 142 -4.16 -6.37 5.59
C ASN A 142 -5.39 -6.59 4.69
N ALA A 143 -5.63 -5.72 3.71
CA ALA A 143 -6.72 -5.89 2.75
C ALA A 143 -6.52 -7.15 1.88
N MET A 144 -5.29 -7.45 1.46
CA MET A 144 -4.96 -8.66 0.70
C MET A 144 -5.27 -9.92 1.53
N ALA A 145 -4.82 -9.96 2.78
CA ALA A 145 -5.10 -11.05 3.71
C ALA A 145 -6.61 -11.28 3.90
N GLY A 146 -7.37 -10.20 4.10
CA GLY A 146 -8.82 -10.25 4.23
C GLY A 146 -9.54 -10.73 2.96
N LEU A 147 -9.08 -10.32 1.78
CA LEU A 147 -9.64 -10.77 0.50
C LEU A 147 -9.37 -12.25 0.26
N VAL A 148 -8.19 -12.75 0.63
CA VAL A 148 -7.80 -14.15 0.41
C VAL A 148 -8.35 -15.07 1.49
N GLY A 149 -8.62 -14.52 2.69
CA GLY A 149 -9.06 -15.30 3.86
C GLY A 149 -7.92 -16.11 4.49
N ARG A 150 -6.68 -15.60 4.39
CA ARG A 150 -5.46 -16.22 4.93
C ARG A 150 -4.67 -15.20 5.71
N ASP A 151 -3.97 -15.65 6.75
CA ASP A 151 -3.12 -14.78 7.55
C ASP A 151 -1.88 -14.33 6.76
N ILE A 152 -1.38 -13.13 7.05
CA ILE A 152 -0.21 -12.50 6.40
C ILE A 152 0.99 -13.45 6.42
N GLU A 153 1.29 -14.05 7.57
CA GLU A 153 2.41 -14.98 7.75
C GLU A 153 2.33 -16.22 6.86
N SER A 154 1.12 -16.64 6.50
CA SER A 154 0.91 -17.78 5.61
C SER A 154 1.03 -17.41 4.14
N LEU A 155 0.90 -16.13 3.81
CA LEU A 155 0.97 -15.60 2.45
C LEU A 155 2.41 -15.22 2.10
N GLU A 156 3.16 -14.66 3.05
CA GLU A 156 4.57 -14.35 2.84
C GLU A 156 5.38 -15.63 2.55
N GLY A 157 6.17 -15.59 1.48
CA GLY A 157 6.93 -16.73 0.96
C GLY A 157 6.16 -17.71 0.08
N ASP A 158 4.82 -17.61 0.00
CA ASP A 158 4.01 -18.41 -0.93
C ASP A 158 4.16 -17.88 -2.38
N THR A 159 3.86 -18.73 -3.35
CA THR A 159 4.01 -18.40 -4.79
C THR A 159 2.72 -17.80 -5.35
N VAL A 160 2.86 -16.75 -6.16
CA VAL A 160 1.71 -15.99 -6.61
C VAL A 160 0.74 -16.80 -7.51
N ASP A 161 1.22 -17.87 -8.13
CA ASP A 161 0.41 -18.64 -9.08
C ASP A 161 -0.59 -19.58 -8.39
N SER A 162 -0.45 -19.84 -7.08
CA SER A 162 -1.30 -20.77 -6.33
C SER A 162 -2.75 -20.29 -6.11
N TRP A 163 -3.01 -18.99 -6.31
CA TRP A 163 -4.18 -18.25 -5.85
C TRP A 163 -4.74 -17.28 -6.91
N VAL A 164 -3.89 -16.79 -7.82
CA VAL A 164 -4.22 -15.74 -8.81
C VAL A 164 -4.58 -16.33 -10.20
N GLY A 165 -4.32 -17.61 -10.43
CA GLY A 165 -4.64 -18.27 -11.70
C GLY A 165 -3.73 -17.80 -12.85
N LYS A 166 -4.29 -17.63 -14.06
CA LYS A 166 -3.53 -17.38 -15.31
C LYS A 166 -3.22 -15.89 -15.60
N VAL A 167 -3.34 -14.99 -14.63
CA VAL A 167 -3.05 -13.56 -14.91
C VAL A 167 -1.55 -13.38 -15.07
N GLU A 168 -1.09 -13.12 -16.29
CA GLU A 168 0.32 -12.95 -16.60
C GLU A 168 0.92 -11.68 -15.98
N ALA A 169 2.24 -11.71 -15.77
CA ALA A 169 2.97 -10.57 -15.23
C ALA A 169 2.81 -9.34 -16.14
N GLY A 170 2.58 -8.17 -15.54
CA GLY A 170 2.31 -6.92 -16.27
C GLY A 170 0.92 -6.79 -16.89
N GLY A 171 0.03 -7.78 -16.70
CA GLY A 171 -1.34 -7.80 -17.23
C GLY A 171 -2.41 -7.38 -16.22
N ASP A 172 -3.64 -7.32 -16.73
CA ASP A 172 -4.86 -7.23 -15.94
C ASP A 172 -5.72 -8.46 -16.22
N GLY A 173 -6.43 -8.95 -15.21
CA GLY A 173 -7.31 -10.09 -15.36
C GLY A 173 -8.38 -10.13 -14.29
N GLU A 174 -9.50 -10.75 -14.63
CA GLU A 174 -10.61 -10.97 -13.70
C GLU A 174 -10.66 -12.43 -13.33
N ILE A 175 -10.79 -12.70 -12.03
CA ILE A 175 -11.04 -14.03 -11.51
C ILE A 175 -12.37 -14.07 -10.80
N GLN A 176 -13.04 -15.20 -10.91
CA GLN A 176 -14.24 -15.49 -10.16
C GLN A 176 -13.93 -16.57 -9.15
N THR A 177 -14.19 -16.28 -7.88
CA THR A 177 -13.94 -17.21 -6.78
C THR A 177 -15.24 -17.43 -6.03
N ARG A 178 -15.58 -18.69 -5.76
CA ARG A 178 -16.72 -19.02 -4.91
C ARG A 178 -16.24 -19.11 -3.46
N VAL A 179 -16.74 -18.20 -2.62
CA VAL A 179 -16.43 -18.18 -1.19
C VAL A 179 -17.56 -18.86 -0.42
N PRO A 180 -17.27 -19.85 0.45
CA PRO A 180 -18.28 -20.48 1.29
C PRO A 180 -19.03 -19.44 2.13
N GLY A 181 -20.36 -19.48 2.12
CA GLY A 181 -21.21 -18.55 2.88
C GLY A 181 -21.52 -17.22 2.20
N GLU A 182 -20.69 -16.78 1.23
CA GLU A 182 -20.84 -15.47 0.58
C GLU A 182 -21.15 -15.57 -0.93
N GLY A 183 -20.99 -16.77 -1.51
CA GLY A 183 -21.34 -17.04 -2.90
C GLY A 183 -20.22 -16.66 -3.87
N LEU A 184 -20.61 -16.25 -5.09
CA LEU A 184 -19.66 -15.89 -6.14
C LEU A 184 -19.14 -14.46 -5.92
N ARG A 185 -17.82 -14.33 -5.81
CA ARG A 185 -17.10 -13.05 -5.79
C ARG A 185 -16.30 -12.86 -7.08
N VAL A 186 -16.24 -11.63 -7.56
CA VAL A 186 -15.48 -11.21 -8.74
C VAL A 186 -14.34 -10.31 -8.28
N ARG A 187 -13.11 -10.69 -8.65
CA ARG A 187 -11.90 -9.98 -8.24
C ARG A 187 -11.12 -9.54 -9.47
N LEU A 188 -10.82 -8.26 -9.52
CA LEU A 188 -9.94 -7.69 -10.53
C LEU A 188 -8.51 -7.73 -10.02
N ILE A 189 -7.63 -8.34 -10.79
CA ILE A 189 -6.20 -8.46 -10.50
C ILE A 189 -5.43 -7.60 -11.49
N SER A 190 -4.52 -6.80 -10.96
CA SER A 190 -3.58 -6.00 -11.74
C SER A 190 -2.16 -6.32 -11.32
N ARG A 191 -1.34 -6.74 -12.28
CA ARG A 191 0.05 -7.12 -12.11
C ARG A 191 0.94 -6.07 -12.77
N ARG A 192 1.90 -5.48 -12.04
CA ARG A 192 2.74 -4.38 -12.53
C ARG A 192 4.19 -4.53 -12.07
N ASN A 193 5.13 -4.47 -13.00
CA ASN A 193 6.55 -4.53 -12.67
C ASN A 193 7.02 -3.27 -11.93
N LEU A 194 7.74 -3.46 -10.83
CA LEU A 194 8.40 -2.37 -10.11
C LEU A 194 9.70 -1.98 -10.82
N LYS A 195 9.90 -0.68 -11.03
CA LYS A 195 11.15 -0.14 -11.55
C LYS A 195 12.08 0.17 -10.36
N GLY A 196 13.20 -0.54 -10.24
CA GLY A 196 14.19 -0.33 -9.17
C GLY A 196 15.24 -1.43 -9.09
N THR A 197 16.26 -1.25 -8.24
CA THR A 197 17.40 -2.18 -8.07
C THR A 197 16.99 -3.53 -7.47
N ALA A 198 15.97 -3.56 -6.61
CA ALA A 198 15.41 -4.81 -6.10
C ALA A 198 14.76 -5.66 -7.22
N GLY A 199 14.17 -5.01 -8.23
CA GLY A 199 13.27 -5.68 -9.17
C GLY A 199 12.07 -6.32 -8.44
N GLY A 200 11.11 -6.83 -9.20
CA GLY A 200 9.91 -7.45 -8.64
C GLY A 200 8.63 -6.90 -9.25
N GLU A 201 7.50 -7.33 -8.70
CA GLU A 201 6.18 -7.05 -9.21
C GLU A 201 5.22 -6.66 -8.08
N VAL A 202 4.34 -5.71 -8.33
CA VAL A 202 3.20 -5.41 -7.47
C VAL A 202 1.98 -6.07 -8.06
N LEU A 203 1.30 -6.85 -7.22
CA LEU A 203 -0.03 -7.36 -7.48
C LEU A 203 -1.03 -6.55 -6.67
N MET A 204 -2.04 -6.03 -7.36
CA MET A 204 -3.23 -5.43 -6.76
C MET A 204 -4.43 -6.34 -6.99
N MET A 205 -5.28 -6.46 -5.99
CA MET A 205 -6.53 -7.20 -6.06
C MET A 205 -7.67 -6.35 -5.50
N ASN A 206 -8.68 -6.11 -6.33
CA ASN A 206 -9.89 -5.38 -5.97
C ASN A 206 -11.09 -6.31 -6.01
N ASP A 207 -11.91 -6.28 -4.95
CA ASP A 207 -13.23 -6.90 -5.01
C ASP A 207 -14.17 -6.00 -5.80
N ILE A 208 -14.58 -6.48 -6.98
CA ILE A 208 -15.49 -5.77 -7.87
C ILE A 208 -16.84 -6.47 -7.95
N THR A 209 -17.15 -7.37 -7.02
CA THR A 209 -18.36 -8.20 -7.05
C THR A 209 -19.63 -7.36 -7.20
N GLU A 210 -19.78 -6.32 -6.38
CA GLU A 210 -20.97 -5.47 -6.40
C GLU A 210 -21.05 -4.63 -7.69
N ARG A 211 -19.90 -4.12 -8.14
CA ARG A 211 -19.80 -3.36 -9.38
C ARG A 211 -20.17 -4.24 -10.58
N ASP A 212 -19.65 -5.46 -10.65
CA ASP A 212 -19.96 -6.41 -11.71
C ASP A 212 -21.45 -6.77 -11.69
N ARG A 213 -22.04 -7.06 -10.52
CA ARG A 213 -23.49 -7.31 -10.40
C ARG A 213 -24.33 -6.17 -10.96
N ILE A 214 -24.02 -4.93 -10.60
CA ILE A 214 -24.74 -3.75 -11.11
C ILE A 214 -24.58 -3.62 -12.63
N VAL A 215 -23.38 -3.88 -13.17
CA VAL A 215 -23.13 -3.83 -14.62
C VAL A 215 -23.91 -4.94 -15.35
N GLN A 216 -23.96 -6.15 -14.81
CA GLN A 216 -24.73 -7.27 -15.37
C GLN A 216 -26.23 -7.02 -15.31
N GLU A 217 -26.74 -6.51 -14.18
CA GLU A 217 -28.14 -6.16 -14.02
C GLU A 217 -28.56 -5.08 -15.02
N ARG A 218 -27.72 -4.06 -15.21
CA ARG A 218 -27.97 -3.02 -16.23
C ARG A 218 -28.02 -3.62 -17.63
N HIS A 219 -27.05 -4.44 -18.02
CA HIS A 219 -27.03 -5.08 -19.34
C HIS A 219 -28.27 -5.96 -19.55
N TYR A 220 -28.69 -6.68 -18.51
CA TYR A 220 -29.90 -7.48 -18.55
C TYR A 220 -31.15 -6.61 -18.78
N LYS A 221 -31.30 -5.52 -18.01
CA LYS A 221 -32.39 -4.55 -18.17
C LYS A 221 -32.41 -3.92 -19.56
N GLU A 222 -31.28 -3.43 -20.06
CA GLU A 222 -31.16 -2.85 -21.41
C GLU A 222 -31.57 -3.84 -22.50
N LYS A 223 -31.10 -5.09 -22.39
CA LYS A 223 -31.45 -6.16 -23.34
C LYS A 223 -32.94 -6.52 -23.29
N MET A 224 -33.51 -6.60 -22.09
CA MET A 224 -34.94 -6.87 -21.91
C MET A 224 -35.79 -5.71 -22.43
N HIS A 225 -35.40 -4.46 -22.19
CA HIS A 225 -36.09 -3.30 -22.72
C HIS A 225 -36.16 -3.32 -24.25
N GLY A 226 -35.05 -3.60 -24.94
CA GLY A 226 -35.03 -3.74 -26.40
C GLY A 226 -35.92 -4.90 -26.90
N LEU A 227 -35.95 -6.02 -26.18
CA LEU A 227 -36.83 -7.15 -26.50
C LEU A 227 -38.31 -6.78 -26.32
N MET A 228 -38.65 -6.08 -25.23
CA MET A 228 -40.01 -5.61 -24.93
C MET A 228 -40.53 -4.65 -26.00
N GLN A 229 -39.71 -3.68 -26.43
CA GLN A 229 -40.04 -2.79 -27.54
C GLN A 229 -40.32 -3.57 -28.83
N THR A 230 -39.50 -4.58 -29.12
CA THR A 230 -39.66 -5.43 -30.31
C THR A 230 -40.96 -6.23 -30.26
N ILE A 231 -41.29 -6.83 -29.10
CA ILE A 231 -42.53 -7.58 -28.92
C ILE A 231 -43.75 -6.65 -29.01
N GLY A 232 -43.69 -5.44 -28.43
CA GLY A 232 -44.75 -4.44 -28.55
C GLY A 232 -45.01 -4.07 -30.01
N MET A 233 -43.95 -3.82 -30.79
CA MET A 233 -44.07 -3.55 -32.22
C MET A 233 -44.67 -4.74 -32.99
N LEU A 234 -44.19 -5.96 -32.75
CA LEU A 234 -44.71 -7.17 -33.41
C LEU A 234 -46.18 -7.42 -33.07
N THR A 235 -46.57 -7.17 -31.82
CA THR A 235 -47.97 -7.28 -31.36
C THR A 235 -48.88 -6.39 -32.20
N HIS A 236 -48.52 -5.12 -32.39
CA HIS A 236 -49.27 -4.23 -33.26
C HIS A 236 -49.28 -4.69 -34.73
N GLN A 237 -48.13 -5.14 -35.25
CA GLN A 237 -48.02 -5.59 -36.64
C GLN A 237 -48.82 -6.88 -36.93
N ILE A 238 -49.01 -7.76 -35.94
CA ILE A 238 -49.77 -9.00 -36.12
C ILE A 238 -51.27 -8.78 -35.86
N ASN A 239 -51.64 -7.89 -34.93
CA ASN A 239 -53.04 -7.55 -34.68
C ASN A 239 -53.73 -6.95 -35.92
N ASN A 240 -52.99 -6.21 -36.74
CA ASN A 240 -53.51 -5.63 -37.99
C ASN A 240 -54.02 -6.68 -39.01
N PRO A 241 -53.20 -7.64 -39.48
CA PRO A 241 -53.65 -8.69 -40.40
C PRO A 241 -54.66 -9.64 -39.74
N LEU A 242 -54.57 -9.91 -38.43
CA LEU A 242 -55.59 -10.71 -37.73
C LEU A 242 -56.96 -10.06 -37.77
N THR A 243 -57.03 -8.74 -37.53
CA THR A 243 -58.28 -7.98 -37.62
C THR A 243 -58.88 -8.05 -39.03
N SER A 244 -58.03 -7.95 -40.06
CA SER A 244 -58.43 -8.10 -41.46
C SER A 244 -58.91 -9.52 -41.79
N LEU A 245 -58.23 -10.55 -41.29
CA LEU A 245 -58.60 -11.96 -41.46
C LEU A 245 -59.94 -12.27 -40.79
N LEU A 246 -60.16 -11.81 -39.56
CA LEU A 246 -61.42 -11.92 -38.84
C LEU A 246 -62.56 -11.24 -39.62
N GLY A 247 -62.35 -10.00 -40.08
CA GLY A 247 -63.35 -9.28 -40.88
C GLY A 247 -63.70 -10.01 -42.19
N ARG A 248 -62.69 -10.56 -42.89
CA ARG A 248 -62.90 -11.34 -44.12
C ARG A 248 -63.65 -12.65 -43.86
N ALA A 249 -63.31 -13.36 -42.78
CA ALA A 249 -64.02 -14.58 -42.38
C ALA A 249 -65.49 -14.28 -42.05
N GLN A 250 -65.77 -13.18 -41.36
CA GLN A 250 -67.14 -12.73 -41.08
C GLN A 250 -67.93 -12.41 -42.36
N ILE A 251 -67.32 -11.70 -43.32
CA ILE A 251 -67.95 -11.41 -44.63
C ILE A 251 -68.21 -12.70 -45.41
N LEU A 252 -67.26 -13.64 -45.45
CA LEU A 252 -67.43 -14.95 -46.10
C LEU A 252 -68.62 -15.72 -45.50
N ARG A 253 -68.77 -15.66 -44.17
CA ARG A 253 -69.90 -16.28 -43.47
C ARG A 253 -71.23 -15.64 -43.88
N MET A 254 -71.30 -14.31 -43.94
CA MET A 254 -72.50 -13.56 -44.36
C MET A 254 -72.88 -13.82 -45.83
N LYS A 255 -71.89 -14.00 -46.71
CA LYS A 255 -72.08 -14.21 -48.16
C LYS A 255 -72.12 -15.69 -48.57
N SER A 256 -72.14 -16.62 -47.62
CA SER A 256 -72.06 -18.06 -47.91
C SER A 256 -73.31 -18.64 -48.58
N GLU A 257 -74.44 -17.91 -48.61
CA GLU A 257 -75.73 -18.34 -49.18
C GLU A 257 -76.19 -19.74 -48.70
N GLY A 258 -75.77 -20.16 -47.51
CA GLY A 258 -76.12 -21.46 -46.94
C GLY A 258 -75.17 -22.61 -47.34
N ASN A 259 -74.06 -22.33 -48.02
CA ASN A 259 -73.03 -23.32 -48.30
C ASN A 259 -72.32 -23.75 -47.00
N GLU A 260 -72.62 -24.96 -46.51
CA GLU A 260 -72.06 -25.51 -45.27
C GLU A 260 -70.53 -25.59 -45.26
N ASP A 261 -69.90 -25.88 -46.40
CA ASP A 261 -68.44 -25.99 -46.48
C ASP A 261 -67.76 -24.62 -46.31
N VAL A 262 -68.35 -23.58 -46.90
CA VAL A 262 -67.89 -22.19 -46.74
C VAL A 262 -68.10 -21.70 -45.30
N LEU A 263 -69.25 -22.04 -44.69
CA LEU A 263 -69.54 -21.71 -43.29
C LEU A 263 -68.55 -22.38 -42.32
N LYS A 264 -68.25 -23.67 -42.52
CA LYS A 264 -67.25 -24.42 -41.73
C LYS A 264 -65.86 -23.81 -41.89
N ALA A 265 -65.43 -23.54 -43.14
CA ALA A 265 -64.12 -22.95 -43.40
C ALA A 265 -63.97 -21.55 -42.78
N ALA A 266 -64.99 -20.70 -42.89
CA ALA A 266 -65.01 -19.37 -42.26
C ALA A 266 -64.94 -19.46 -40.72
N GLY A 267 -65.65 -20.43 -40.11
CA GLY A 267 -65.59 -20.70 -38.68
C GLY A 267 -64.20 -21.09 -38.20
N VAL A 268 -63.51 -21.98 -38.93
CA VAL A 268 -62.13 -22.41 -38.60
C VAL A 268 -61.15 -21.23 -38.67
N ILE A 269 -61.27 -20.36 -39.69
CA ILE A 269 -60.43 -19.16 -39.81
C ILE A 269 -60.66 -18.21 -38.64
N GLU A 270 -61.93 -17.98 -38.26
CA GLU A 270 -62.30 -17.10 -37.16
C GLU A 270 -61.79 -17.62 -35.81
N GLU A 271 -61.94 -18.91 -35.54
CA GLU A 271 -61.43 -19.55 -34.32
C GLU A 271 -59.90 -19.49 -34.27
N SER A 272 -59.22 -19.80 -35.38
CA SER A 272 -57.76 -19.74 -35.47
C SER A 272 -57.24 -18.31 -35.24
N ALA A 273 -57.88 -17.31 -35.85
CA ALA A 273 -57.49 -15.91 -35.69
C ALA A 273 -57.70 -15.41 -34.25
N ARG A 274 -58.82 -15.77 -33.61
CA ARG A 274 -59.06 -15.45 -32.18
C ARG A 274 -58.04 -16.13 -31.27
N ARG A 275 -57.67 -17.37 -31.57
CA ARG A 275 -56.66 -18.11 -30.79
C ARG A 275 -55.30 -17.42 -30.87
N ILE A 276 -54.88 -16.98 -32.06
CA ILE A 276 -53.62 -16.24 -32.23
C ILE A 276 -53.69 -14.88 -31.51
N ALA A 277 -54.81 -14.17 -31.61
CA ALA A 277 -54.99 -12.90 -30.90
C ALA A 277 -54.86 -13.05 -29.37
N GLY A 278 -55.43 -14.11 -28.79
CA GLY A 278 -55.29 -14.41 -27.37
C GLY A 278 -53.84 -14.66 -26.96
N LEU A 279 -53.10 -15.48 -27.72
CA LEU A 279 -51.68 -15.76 -27.43
C LEU A 279 -50.80 -14.50 -27.48
N ILE A 280 -51.10 -13.58 -28.40
CA ILE A 280 -50.39 -12.31 -28.52
C ILE A 280 -50.73 -11.38 -27.36
N GLN A 281 -51.98 -11.40 -26.90
CA GLN A 281 -52.40 -10.63 -25.74
C GLN A 281 -51.70 -11.11 -24.46
N ASP A 282 -51.64 -12.43 -24.23
CA ASP A 282 -50.92 -13.02 -23.09
C ASP A 282 -49.43 -12.63 -23.10
N LEU A 283 -48.80 -12.64 -24.28
CA LEU A 283 -47.41 -12.21 -24.46
C LEU A 283 -47.23 -10.70 -24.18
N SER A 284 -48.19 -9.88 -24.60
CA SER A 284 -48.17 -8.43 -24.33
C SER A 284 -48.35 -8.11 -22.85
N GLU A 285 -49.15 -8.87 -22.12
CA GLU A 285 -49.33 -8.71 -20.67
C GLU A 285 -48.03 -9.02 -19.90
N LEU A 286 -47.28 -10.05 -20.30
CA LEU A 286 -45.94 -10.34 -19.77
C LEU A 286 -44.95 -9.18 -19.97
N VAL A 287 -44.98 -8.52 -21.13
CA VAL A 287 -44.14 -7.34 -21.42
C VAL A 287 -44.47 -6.18 -20.48
N LYS A 288 -45.75 -5.96 -20.19
CA LYS A 288 -46.23 -4.86 -19.34
C LYS A 288 -45.85 -5.00 -17.87
N ILE A 289 -45.66 -6.23 -17.39
CA ILE A 289 -45.29 -6.52 -16.00
C ILE A 289 -43.82 -6.18 -15.74
N GLY A 290 -42.90 -6.56 -16.63
CA GLY A 290 -41.47 -6.20 -16.47
C GLY A 290 -41.24 -4.69 -16.54
N ASP A 291 -42.12 -3.99 -17.24
CA ASP A 291 -42.19 -2.55 -17.30
C ASP A 291 -42.73 -1.90 -15.99
N ARG A 292 -43.48 -2.63 -15.15
CA ARG A 292 -44.09 -2.09 -13.92
C ARG A 292 -43.15 -2.18 -12.72
N GLU A 293 -42.30 -3.20 -12.64
CA GLU A 293 -41.21 -3.28 -11.65
C GLU A 293 -40.24 -2.10 -11.79
N GLU A 294 -39.92 -1.65 -13.01
CA GLU A 294 -39.12 -0.43 -13.23
C GLU A 294 -39.83 0.84 -12.76
N LEU A 295 -41.17 0.88 -12.85
CA LEU A 295 -41.96 2.02 -12.38
C LEU A 295 -42.02 2.06 -10.84
N GLU A 296 -42.06 0.90 -10.19
CA GLU A 296 -42.01 0.78 -8.73
C GLU A 296 -40.61 1.12 -8.18
N ASP A 297 -39.53 0.68 -8.83
CA ASP A 297 -38.13 1.04 -8.48
C ASP A 297 -37.85 2.54 -8.69
N MET A 298 -38.49 3.19 -9.68
CA MET A 298 -38.44 4.65 -9.85
C MET A 298 -39.16 5.42 -8.75
N ILE A 299 -40.28 4.88 -8.22
CA ILE A 299 -41.04 5.48 -7.12
C ILE A 299 -40.25 5.35 -5.80
N ASP A 300 -39.60 4.21 -5.56
CA ASP A 300 -38.81 3.95 -4.35
C ASP A 300 -37.56 4.85 -4.25
N ARG A 301 -37.05 5.32 -5.40
CA ARG A 301 -35.91 6.26 -5.50
C ARG A 301 -36.31 7.74 -5.43
N GLY A 302 -37.59 8.06 -5.24
CA GLY A 302 -38.05 9.45 -5.00
C GLY A 302 -37.91 10.41 -6.19
N LEU A 303 -37.95 9.91 -7.44
CA LEU A 303 -37.92 10.75 -8.64
C LEU A 303 -39.33 11.23 -9.00
N GLU A 304 -39.51 12.56 -9.11
CA GLU A 304 -40.80 13.20 -9.32
C GLU A 304 -41.38 12.96 -10.74
N PRO A 305 -42.71 12.75 -10.89
CA PRO A 305 -43.30 12.26 -12.13
C PRO A 305 -43.46 13.34 -13.21
N GLY A 306 -42.39 13.75 -13.90
CA GLY A 306 -42.46 14.77 -14.96
C GLY A 306 -41.26 14.92 -15.89
N GLN A 307 -40.16 14.19 -15.68
CA GLN A 307 -39.00 14.21 -16.57
C GLN A 307 -38.92 13.05 -17.56
N ILE A 308 -39.88 12.14 -17.57
CA ILE A 308 -39.93 11.05 -18.56
C ILE A 308 -41.35 10.97 -19.12
N ASP A 309 -41.45 11.29 -20.40
CA ASP A 309 -42.69 11.28 -21.17
C ASP A 309 -43.22 9.85 -21.31
N ARG A 310 -44.52 9.72 -21.12
CA ARG A 310 -45.23 8.50 -20.75
C ARG A 310 -46.07 8.05 -21.93
N ARG A 311 -46.25 6.74 -22.08
CA ARG A 311 -47.55 6.05 -21.96
C ARG A 311 -47.43 4.62 -22.47
N LYS A 312 -47.16 3.76 -21.49
CA LYS A 312 -47.51 2.34 -21.45
C LYS A 312 -49.02 2.13 -21.66
N PRO A 313 -49.45 0.91 -21.99
CA PRO A 313 -48.74 -0.33 -21.73
C PRO A 313 -48.51 -1.20 -22.96
#